data_AF-A0A967HWA4-F1
#
_entry.id   AF-A0A967HWA4-F1
#
_cell.length_a   1.000
_cell.length_b   1.000
_cell.length_c   1.000
_cell.angle_alpha   90.00
_cell.angle_beta   90.00
_cell.angle_gamma   90.00
#
_symmetry.space_group_name_H-M   'P 1'
#
loop_
_entity.id
_entity.type
_entity.pdbx_description
1 polymer ?
#
loop_
_entity_poly.entity_id
_entity_poly.type
_entity_poly.pdbx_seq_one_letter_code
_entity_poly.pdbx_strand_id
1 'polypeptide(L)' 'SLVRFFDESLTKNGWIIQASLKYTRTLFFYQKENRVCLLTMQDTPLNVRVEIWVAPLETAAYEPLLTEPPIEPFEPDMQ' A
#
# COMPACT_ATOMS: atom_id res chain seq x y z
N SER A 1 17.65 1.30 -16.63
CA SER A 1 17.26 0.02 -16.00
C SER A 1 15.75 -0.12 -16.00
N LEU A 2 15.22 -1.34 -15.86
CA LEU A 2 13.78 -1.61 -15.79
C LEU A 2 13.09 -0.83 -14.65
N VAL A 3 13.78 -0.73 -13.51
CA VAL A 3 13.39 0.07 -12.34
C VAL A 3 13.06 1.52 -12.74
N ARG A 4 13.99 2.17 -13.46
CA ARG A 4 13.83 3.57 -13.89
C ARG A 4 12.72 3.71 -14.94
N PHE A 5 12.56 2.74 -15.84
CA PHE A 5 11.49 2.75 -16.83
C PHE A 5 10.10 2.79 -16.17
N PHE A 6 9.86 1.92 -15.17
CA PHE A 6 8.57 1.89 -14.47
C PHE A 6 8.35 3.14 -13.61
N ASP A 7 9.38 3.60 -12.90
CA ASP A 7 9.31 4.80 -12.07
C ASP A 7 8.92 6.05 -12.89
N GLU A 8 9.61 6.28 -14.01
CA GLU A 8 9.29 7.41 -14.89
C GLU A 8 7.92 7.27 -15.57
N SER A 9 7.57 6.06 -16.03
CA SER A 9 6.32 5.83 -16.75
C SER A 9 5.11 5.98 -15.82
N LEU A 10 5.15 5.41 -14.62
CA LEU A 10 4.07 5.53 -13.63
C LEU A 10 3.90 6.98 -13.19
N THR A 11 5.01 7.66 -12.87
CA THR A 11 4.98 9.07 -12.46
C THR A 11 4.41 9.97 -13.56
N LYS A 12 4.82 9.80 -14.83
CA LYS A 12 4.25 10.53 -15.98
C LYS A 12 2.75 10.29 -16.17
N ASN A 13 2.24 9.15 -15.75
CA ASN A 13 0.83 8.79 -15.84
C ASN A 13 0.02 9.17 -14.58
N GLY A 14 0.58 10.01 -13.71
CA GLY A 14 -0.11 10.53 -12.52
C GLY A 14 -0.18 9.56 -11.34
N TRP A 15 0.64 8.51 -11.33
CA TRP A 15 0.84 7.69 -10.14
C TRP A 15 1.85 8.35 -9.21
N ILE A 16 1.57 8.31 -7.91
CA ILE A 16 2.42 8.90 -6.86
C ILE A 16 3.07 7.76 -6.08
N ILE A 17 4.39 7.79 -5.94
CA ILE A 17 5.11 6.80 -5.14
C ILE A 17 4.83 7.03 -3.65
N GLN A 18 4.36 5.98 -2.98
CA GLN A 18 4.06 5.99 -1.54
C GLN A 18 5.19 5.31 -0.75
N ALA A 19 5.76 4.23 -1.29
CA ALA A 19 6.90 3.55 -0.68
C ALA A 19 7.82 2.94 -1.74
N SER A 20 9.11 2.86 -1.42
CA SER A 20 10.10 2.19 -2.24
C SER A 20 11.08 1.40 -1.40
N LEU A 21 11.38 0.18 -1.83
CA LEU A 21 12.40 -0.66 -1.23
C LEU A 21 13.23 -1.28 -2.35
N LYS A 22 14.54 -1.08 -2.31
CA LYS A 22 15.50 -1.62 -3.29
C LYS A 22 16.48 -2.51 -2.56
N TYR A 23 16.30 -3.82 -2.69
CA TYR A 23 17.22 -4.84 -2.16
C TYR A 23 17.32 -6.00 -3.16
N THR A 24 17.45 -7.25 -2.70
CA THR A 24 17.41 -8.46 -3.55
C THR A 24 16.16 -8.52 -4.43
N ARG A 25 15.03 -7.99 -3.94
CA ARG A 25 13.83 -7.70 -4.71
C ARG A 25 13.55 -6.21 -4.61
N THR A 26 13.28 -5.58 -5.75
CA THR A 26 12.80 -4.20 -5.79
C THR A 26 11.30 -4.19 -5.63
N LEU A 27 10.79 -3.29 -4.81
CA LEU A 27 9.39 -3.17 -4.46
C LEU A 27 9.01 -1.69 -4.48
N PHE A 28 7.97 -1.36 -5.23
CA PHE A 28 7.41 -0.02 -5.29
C PHE A 28 5.92 -0.07 -5.03
N PHE A 29 5.47 0.83 -4.18
CA PHE A 29 4.06 1.02 -3.91
C PHE A 29 3.66 2.40 -4.43
N TYR A 30 2.71 2.41 -5.36
CA TYR A 30 2.17 3.62 -5.96
C TYR A 30 0.69 3.76 -5.65
N GLN A 31 0.21 5.00 -5.63
CA GLN A 31 -1.20 5.33 -5.51
C GLN A 31 -1.61 6.29 -6.61
N LYS A 32 -2.84 6.13 -7.10
CA LYS A 32 -3.50 7.06 -8.02
C LYS A 32 -4.98 7.10 -7.71
N GLU A 33 -5.48 8.26 -7.28
CA GLU A 33 -6.89 8.46 -6.93
C GLU A 33 -7.39 7.34 -5.99
N ASN A 34 -8.29 6.47 -6.47
CA ASN A 34 -8.87 5.32 -5.77
C ASN A 34 -8.20 3.98 -6.09
N ARG A 35 -6.92 3.98 -6.47
CA ARG A 35 -6.18 2.77 -6.83
C ARG A 35 -4.81 2.76 -6.20
N VAL A 36 -4.37 1.56 -5.89
CA VAL A 36 -3.00 1.28 -5.49
C VAL A 36 -2.36 0.30 -6.46
N CYS A 37 -1.06 0.42 -6.62
CA CYS A 37 -0.25 -0.44 -7.45
C CYS A 37 0.97 -0.90 -6.67
N LEU A 38 1.11 -2.21 -6.50
CA LEU A 38 2.31 -2.85 -5.97
C LEU A 38 3.10 -3.43 -7.15
N LEU A 39 4.27 -2.87 -7.39
CA LEU A 39 5.20 -3.35 -8.41
C LEU A 39 6.37 -4.04 -7.72
N THR A 40 6.67 -5.27 -8.12
CA THR A 40 7.83 -5.99 -7.63
C THR A 40 8.70 -6.47 -8.78
N MET A 41 10.00 -6.34 -8.63
CA MET A 41 10.99 -6.77 -9.63
C MET A 41 12.04 -7.63 -8.95
N GLN A 42 12.28 -8.79 -9.52
CA GLN A 42 13.35 -9.69 -9.13
C GLN A 42 14.26 -9.89 -10.34
N ASP A 43 15.51 -9.49 -10.18
CA ASP A 43 16.55 -9.67 -11.17
C ASP A 43 17.45 -10.81 -10.71
N THR A 44 17.56 -11.86 -11.52
CA THR A 44 18.49 -12.97 -11.32
C THR A 44 19.33 -13.15 -12.58
N PRO A 45 20.54 -13.71 -12.49
CA PRO A 45 21.45 -13.85 -13.64
C PRO A 45 20.84 -14.56 -14.87
N LEU A 46 19.79 -15.36 -14.67
CA LEU A 46 19.14 -16.16 -15.72
C LEU A 46 17.72 -15.67 -16.05
N ASN A 47 17.13 -14.81 -15.21
CA ASN A 47 15.73 -14.43 -15.36
C ASN A 47 15.44 -13.08 -14.70
N VAL A 48 14.69 -12.23 -15.40
CA VAL A 48 14.11 -11.01 -14.85
C VAL A 48 12.60 -11.20 -14.76
N ARG A 49 12.06 -11.08 -13.55
CA ARG A 49 10.62 -11.19 -13.29
C ARG A 49 10.07 -9.87 -12.77
N VAL A 50 9.00 -9.41 -13.40
CA VAL A 50 8.21 -8.25 -12.96
C VAL A 50 6.82 -8.71 -12.64
N GLU A 51 6.30 -8.29 -11.49
CA GLU A 51 4.92 -8.48 -11.11
C GLU A 51 4.30 -7.13 -10.83
N ILE A 52 3.11 -6.90 -11.38
CA ILE A 52 2.36 -5.66 -11.25
C ILE A 52 0.98 -6.03 -10.73
N TRP A 53 0.68 -5.58 -9.52
CA TRP A 53 -0.61 -5.80 -8.87
C TRP A 53 -1.31 -4.46 -8.75
N VAL A 54 -2.54 -4.36 -9.26
CA VAL A 54 -3.36 -3.15 -9.15
C VAL A 54 -4.64 -3.51 -8.43
N ALA A 55 -4.97 -2.75 -7.40
CA ALA A 55 -6.18 -2.97 -6.61
C ALA A 55 -6.92 -1.63 -6.43
N PRO A 56 -8.26 -1.66 -6.28
CA PRO A 56 -8.99 -0.50 -5.79
C PRO A 56 -8.50 -0.18 -4.37
N LEU A 57 -8.25 1.10 -4.13
CA LEU A 57 -8.13 1.67 -2.79
C LEU A 57 -9.53 2.05 -2.39
N GLU A 58 -10.20 1.18 -1.63
CA GLU A 58 -11.39 1.61 -0.91
C GLU A 58 -10.93 2.72 0.04
N THR A 59 -11.43 3.93 -0.16
CA THR A 59 -11.44 4.96 0.87
C THR A 59 -12.43 4.51 1.96
N ALA A 60 -12.22 3.33 2.55
CA ALA A 60 -12.57 3.18 3.94
C ALA A 60 -11.64 4.17 4.62
N ALA A 61 -12.16 5.37 4.88
CA ALA A 61 -11.71 6.09 6.05
C ALA A 61 -11.60 5.02 7.12
N TYR A 62 -10.37 4.70 7.51
CA TYR A 62 -10.14 4.04 8.77
C TYR A 62 -10.66 5.11 9.74
N GLU A 63 -11.97 5.14 9.98
CA GLU A 63 -12.51 5.69 11.20
C GLU A 63 -11.69 4.97 12.26
N PRO A 64 -10.77 5.67 12.95
CA PRO A 64 -10.01 5.01 13.96
C PRO A 64 -11.06 4.42 14.90
N LEU A 65 -11.02 3.11 15.11
CA LEU A 65 -11.83 2.39 16.11
C LEU A 65 -11.44 2.81 17.55
N LEU A 66 -11.07 4.07 17.73
CA LEU A 66 -10.68 4.76 18.95
C LEU A 66 -11.82 5.66 19.47
N THR A 67 -13.07 5.46 19.03
CA THR A 67 -14.15 5.76 19.96
C THR A 67 -14.12 4.64 20.99
N GLU A 68 -13.46 4.91 22.10
CA GLU A 68 -13.53 4.08 23.30
C GLU A 68 -15.01 3.68 23.50
N PRO A 69 -15.30 2.40 23.81
CA PRO A 69 -16.67 2.02 24.12
C PRO A 69 -17.18 2.96 25.23
N PRO A 70 -18.43 3.45 25.17
CA PRO A 70 -18.98 4.24 26.25
C PRO A 70 -18.76 3.47 27.55
N ILE A 71 -18.10 4.10 28.53
CA ILE A 71 -17.91 3.52 29.86
C ILE A 71 -19.31 3.34 30.43
N GLU A 72 -19.85 2.12 30.37
CA GLU A 72 -21.09 1.80 31.06
C GLU A 72 -20.86 2.06 32.55
N PRO A 73 -21.71 2.88 33.21
CA PRO A 73 -21.61 3.07 34.65
C PRO A 73 -21.69 1.69 35.31
N PHE A 74 -20.67 1.33 36.08
CA PHE A 74 -20.72 0.14 36.92
C PHE A 74 -21.86 0.34 37.93
N GLU A 75 -23.01 -0.27 37.67
CA GLU A 75 -24.06 -0.44 38.68
C GLU A 75 -23.56 -1.53 39.64
N PRO A 76 -23.15 -1.20 40.88
CA PRO A 76 -22.86 -2.24 41.85
C PRO A 76 -24.17 -2.98 42.10
N ASP A 77 -24.20 -4.29 41.84
CA ASP A 77 -25.27 -5.17 42.30
C ASP A 77 -25.40 -4.96 43.82
N MET A 78 -26.45 -4.23 44.23
CA MET A 78 -26.83 -4.11 45.63
C MET A 78 -27.42 -5.45 46.06
N GLN A 79 -26.59 -6.30 46.65
CA GLN A 79 -27.00 -7.40 47.52
C GLN A 79 -26.40 -7.23 48.91
#